data_AF-A0A354EIE0-F1
#
_entry.id   AF-A0A354EIE0-F1
#
_cell.length_a   1.000
_cell.length_b   1.000
_cell.length_c   1.000
_cell.angle_alpha   90.00
_cell.angle_beta   90.00
_cell.angle_gamma   90.00
#
_symmetry.space_group_name_H-M   'P 1'
#
loop_
_entity.id
_entity.type
_entity.pdbx_description
1 polymer ?
#
loop_
_entity_poly.entity_id
_entity_poly.type
_entity_poly.pdbx_seq_one_letter_code
_entity_poly.pdbx_strand_id
1 'polypeptide(L)'
;MGWTFFVLEPGLYYLAFLTPRQTDMSTYEKMLQDCPRWKIDIPKNIKLLYVGTLLLEGEGIKPLFGGKDKWRLASIKNMTVQDDHEFAVKLQGEYFADLGPVNTALMQGWQQGDPIILRSPEKHEKSPIPQKWRVNKFEQRVDIEPDVTPRDPGLPRQSRVQSTDLRKGSGFKRTAAFGISMGRISLDRTVRELVSTMIETKSDEILGRQGGSQPEEIACEIRTFEIATPATLLYWDVNTNIELLLRVRGQERSVSAMATERTYIWPSEEMITRVVNEALRQAEEKSGQALQELLALPRVTD
;
A
#
# COMPACT_ATOMS: atom_id res chain seq x y z
N MET A 1 -14.26 -2.04 -17.69
CA MET A 1 -13.96 -3.49 -17.69
C MET A 1 -12.54 -3.64 -17.20
N GLY A 2 -12.30 -4.46 -16.17
CA GLY A 2 -10.95 -4.72 -15.66
C GLY A 2 -10.53 -6.14 -16.03
N TRP A 3 -9.23 -6.41 -16.06
CA TRP A 3 -8.68 -7.75 -16.24
C TRP A 3 -7.66 -8.04 -15.13
N THR A 4 -7.48 -9.31 -14.83
CA THR A 4 -6.48 -9.80 -13.89
C THR A 4 -5.86 -11.08 -14.45
N PHE A 5 -4.67 -11.44 -13.97
CA PHE A 5 -3.99 -12.66 -14.37
C PHE A 5 -3.40 -13.36 -13.16
N PHE A 6 -3.25 -14.67 -13.26
CA PHE A 6 -2.64 -15.51 -12.25
C PHE A 6 -1.48 -16.29 -12.87
N VAL A 7 -0.39 -16.44 -12.13
CA VAL A 7 0.71 -17.35 -12.48
C VAL A 7 0.51 -18.62 -11.68
N LEU A 8 0.06 -19.68 -12.35
CA LEU A 8 -0.31 -20.95 -11.73
C LEU A 8 0.53 -22.08 -12.32
N GLU A 9 0.81 -23.09 -11.49
CA GLU A 9 1.34 -24.36 -11.99
C GLU A 9 0.20 -25.17 -12.64
N PRO A 10 0.50 -26.18 -13.48
CA PRO A 10 -0.52 -27.09 -13.97
C PRO A 10 -1.27 -27.76 -12.82
N GLY A 11 -2.59 -27.81 -12.89
CA GLY A 11 -3.40 -28.36 -11.80
C GLY A 11 -4.82 -27.82 -11.76
N LEU A 12 -5.55 -28.25 -10.72
CA LEU A 12 -6.93 -27.87 -10.52
C LEU A 12 -7.04 -26.77 -9.46
N TYR A 13 -7.70 -25.67 -9.80
CA TYR A 13 -7.88 -24.51 -8.95
C TYR A 13 -9.36 -24.16 -8.80
N TYR A 14 -9.69 -23.55 -7.66
CA TYR A 14 -11.02 -23.01 -7.39
C TYR A 14 -10.87 -21.53 -7.09
N LEU A 15 -11.44 -20.69 -7.94
CA LEU A 15 -11.51 -19.26 -7.75
C LEU A 15 -12.80 -18.94 -6.99
N ALA A 16 -12.67 -18.30 -5.82
CA ALA A 16 -13.81 -17.79 -5.07
C ALA A 16 -13.93 -16.29 -5.28
N PHE A 17 -15.15 -15.80 -5.56
CA PHE A 17 -15.41 -14.37 -5.64
C PHE A 17 -16.07 -13.90 -4.35
N LEU A 18 -15.36 -13.07 -3.60
CA LEU A 18 -15.88 -12.46 -2.38
C LEU A 18 -16.34 -11.04 -2.69
N THR A 19 -17.61 -10.75 -2.39
CA THR A 19 -18.10 -9.37 -2.47
C THR A 19 -17.41 -8.53 -1.40
N PRO A 20 -17.00 -7.30 -1.73
CA PRO A 20 -16.46 -6.39 -0.72
C PRO A 20 -17.59 -6.01 0.26
N ARG A 21 -17.59 -6.61 1.46
CA ARG A 21 -18.54 -6.28 2.55
C ARG A 21 -17.81 -5.87 3.82
N GLN A 22 -18.48 -5.03 4.61
CA GLN A 22 -18.10 -4.64 5.97
C GLN A 22 -18.91 -5.51 6.95
N THR A 23 -18.45 -6.72 7.25
CA THR A 23 -19.13 -7.61 8.21
C THR A 23 -18.13 -8.36 9.09
N ASP A 24 -18.57 -8.77 10.28
CA ASP A 24 -17.78 -9.53 11.26
C ASP A 24 -17.35 -10.93 10.77
N MET A 25 -16.43 -11.56 11.51
CA MET A 25 -15.82 -12.86 11.18
C MET A 25 -16.81 -14.03 11.10
N SER A 26 -17.84 -14.06 11.94
CA SER A 26 -18.89 -15.08 11.87
C SER A 26 -19.66 -15.02 10.55
N THR A 27 -19.85 -13.81 10.02
CA THR A 27 -20.42 -13.62 8.70
C THR A 27 -19.42 -14.03 7.60
N TYR A 28 -18.12 -13.82 7.82
CA TYR A 28 -17.07 -14.17 6.86
C TYR A 28 -16.91 -15.68 6.64
N GLU A 29 -16.95 -16.49 7.71
CA GLU A 29 -16.86 -17.95 7.60
C GLU A 29 -18.06 -18.53 6.85
N LYS A 30 -19.27 -18.07 7.19
CA LYS A 30 -20.49 -18.43 6.46
C LYS A 30 -20.44 -17.96 5.01
N MET A 31 -19.93 -16.75 4.75
CA MET A 31 -19.72 -16.24 3.39
C MET A 31 -18.71 -17.07 2.61
N LEU A 32 -17.62 -17.51 3.22
CA LEU A 32 -16.68 -18.42 2.56
C LEU A 32 -17.36 -19.74 2.24
N GLN A 33 -18.22 -20.28 3.10
CA GLN A 33 -18.97 -21.50 2.78
C GLN A 33 -19.90 -21.27 1.57
N ASP A 34 -20.64 -20.17 1.58
CA ASP A 34 -21.67 -19.86 0.58
C ASP A 34 -21.14 -19.15 -0.67
N CYS A 35 -19.82 -18.87 -0.76
CA CYS A 35 -19.29 -18.09 -1.88
C CYS A 35 -19.39 -18.87 -3.20
N PRO A 36 -19.84 -18.22 -4.29
CA PRO A 36 -19.76 -18.79 -5.61
C PRO A 36 -18.29 -19.05 -5.97
N ARG A 37 -18.06 -20.23 -6.56
CA ARG A 37 -16.73 -20.71 -6.94
C ARG A 37 -16.72 -21.13 -8.40
N TRP A 38 -15.59 -20.93 -9.05
CA TRP A 38 -15.33 -21.49 -10.38
C TRP A 38 -14.13 -22.39 -10.34
N LYS A 39 -14.32 -23.57 -10.91
CA LYS A 39 -13.30 -24.55 -11.14
C LYS A 39 -12.53 -24.18 -12.41
N ILE A 40 -11.21 -24.21 -12.31
CA ILE A 40 -10.28 -23.95 -13.40
C ILE A 40 -9.32 -25.14 -13.47
N ASP A 41 -9.19 -25.73 -14.66
CA ASP A 41 -8.20 -26.76 -14.95
C ASP A 41 -7.07 -26.13 -15.77
N ILE A 42 -5.86 -26.11 -15.22
CA ILE A 42 -4.66 -25.54 -15.84
C ILE A 42 -3.90 -26.68 -16.53
N PRO A 43 -3.90 -26.76 -17.87
CA PRO A 43 -3.27 -27.86 -18.58
C PRO A 43 -1.75 -27.79 -18.49
N LYS A 44 -1.11 -28.95 -18.63
CA LYS A 44 0.34 -29.01 -18.81
C LYS A 44 0.71 -28.37 -20.16
N ASN A 45 1.90 -27.77 -20.21
CA ASN A 45 2.51 -27.17 -21.41
C ASN A 45 1.79 -25.96 -22.01
N ILE A 46 0.88 -25.31 -21.28
CA ILE A 46 0.28 -24.04 -21.69
C ILE A 46 0.97 -22.88 -20.97
N LYS A 47 1.36 -21.86 -21.73
CA LYS A 47 2.02 -20.65 -21.21
C LYS A 47 1.04 -19.52 -20.93
N LEU A 48 -0.09 -19.48 -21.64
CA LEU A 48 -1.13 -18.50 -21.47
C LEU A 48 -2.50 -19.15 -21.70
N LEU A 49 -3.35 -19.04 -20.67
CA LEU A 49 -4.70 -19.59 -20.67
C LEU A 49 -5.68 -18.47 -20.31
N TYR A 50 -6.63 -18.24 -21.19
CA TYR A 50 -7.82 -17.43 -20.93
C TYR A 50 -8.91 -18.32 -20.34
N VAL A 51 -9.42 -17.93 -19.17
CA VAL A 51 -10.36 -18.74 -18.38
C VAL A 51 -11.77 -18.16 -18.34
N GLY A 52 -12.06 -17.14 -19.15
CA GLY A 52 -13.37 -16.48 -19.20
C GLY A 52 -13.40 -15.11 -18.52
N THR A 53 -14.42 -14.34 -18.85
CA THR A 53 -14.76 -13.07 -18.21
C THR A 53 -15.89 -13.30 -17.22
N LEU A 54 -15.70 -12.88 -15.96
CA LEU A 54 -16.79 -12.85 -14.99
C LEU A 54 -17.65 -11.61 -15.19
N LEU A 55 -18.89 -11.81 -15.62
CA LEU A 55 -19.92 -10.79 -15.59
C LEU A 55 -20.63 -10.82 -14.25
N LEU A 56 -20.64 -9.66 -13.59
CA LEU A 56 -21.29 -9.46 -12.30
C LEU A 56 -22.53 -8.59 -12.51
N GLU A 57 -23.70 -9.16 -12.26
CA GLU A 57 -24.92 -8.39 -12.15
C GLU A 57 -25.22 -8.16 -10.67
N GLY A 58 -25.46 -6.92 -10.29
CA GLY A 58 -25.62 -6.59 -8.88
C GLY A 58 -26.12 -5.17 -8.66
N GLU A 59 -26.27 -4.84 -7.38
CA GLU A 59 -26.67 -3.49 -6.98
C GLU A 59 -25.44 -2.69 -6.61
N GLY A 60 -25.39 -1.45 -7.11
CA GLY A 60 -24.44 -0.47 -6.64
C GLY A 60 -24.98 0.27 -5.43
N ILE A 61 -24.14 0.52 -4.42
CA ILE A 61 -24.38 1.54 -3.41
C ILE A 61 -23.48 2.73 -3.69
N LYS A 62 -24.04 3.93 -3.62
CA LYS A 62 -23.26 5.16 -3.59
C LYS A 62 -22.82 5.39 -2.14
N PRO A 63 -21.51 5.36 -1.83
CA PRO A 63 -21.06 5.62 -0.47
C PRO A 63 -21.37 7.07 -0.09
N LEU A 64 -21.81 7.27 1.16
CA LEU A 64 -22.13 8.61 1.71
C LEU A 64 -20.89 9.52 1.81
N PHE A 65 -19.69 8.92 1.85
CA PHE A 65 -18.39 9.60 1.93
C PHE A 65 -17.40 8.92 0.97
N GLY A 66 -16.48 9.67 0.34
CA GLY A 66 -15.42 9.11 -0.53
C GLY A 66 -15.44 9.48 -2.02
N GLY A 67 -15.90 10.70 -2.37
CA GLY A 67 -15.88 11.22 -3.74
C GLY A 67 -17.18 10.96 -4.52
N LYS A 68 -17.64 11.95 -5.29
CA LYS A 68 -19.03 12.06 -5.76
C LYS A 68 -19.48 11.04 -6.82
N ASP A 69 -18.58 10.21 -7.36
CA ASP A 69 -18.87 9.42 -8.58
C ASP A 69 -18.48 7.93 -8.54
N LYS A 70 -18.18 7.37 -7.36
CA LYS A 70 -17.80 5.94 -7.26
C LYS A 70 -18.92 5.08 -6.70
N TRP A 71 -19.60 4.34 -7.57
CA TRP A 71 -20.48 3.26 -7.17
C TRP A 71 -19.67 2.08 -6.63
N ARG A 72 -20.11 1.47 -5.54
CA ARG A 72 -19.55 0.22 -5.00
C ARG A 72 -20.55 -0.91 -5.17
N LEU A 73 -20.09 -2.09 -5.57
CA LEU A 73 -20.94 -3.27 -5.64
C LEU A 73 -21.39 -3.67 -4.22
N ALA A 74 -22.68 -3.56 -3.94
CA ALA A 74 -23.29 -3.83 -2.63
C ALA A 74 -23.80 -5.28 -2.51
N SER A 75 -24.34 -5.80 -3.60
CA SER A 75 -24.84 -7.16 -3.72
C SER A 75 -24.56 -7.69 -5.13
N ILE A 76 -24.39 -9.01 -5.25
CA ILE A 76 -24.37 -9.71 -6.54
C ILE A 76 -25.66 -10.51 -6.62
N LYS A 77 -26.43 -10.28 -7.67
CA LYS A 77 -27.64 -11.03 -7.99
C LYS A 77 -27.33 -12.23 -8.87
N ASN A 78 -26.45 -12.03 -9.84
CA ASN A 78 -26.08 -13.06 -10.80
C ASN A 78 -24.61 -12.92 -11.17
N MET A 79 -24.00 -14.05 -11.47
CA MET A 79 -22.60 -14.10 -11.90
C MET A 79 -22.41 -15.19 -12.93
N THR A 80 -21.99 -14.78 -14.11
CA THR A 80 -21.86 -15.66 -15.27
C THR A 80 -20.48 -15.55 -15.87
N VAL A 81 -20.03 -16.62 -16.52
CA VAL A 81 -18.78 -16.65 -17.27
C VAL A 81 -19.13 -16.44 -18.73
N GLN A 82 -18.54 -15.41 -19.35
CA GLN A 82 -18.64 -15.14 -20.77
C GLN A 82 -17.31 -15.43 -21.47
N ASP A 83 -17.39 -15.83 -22.74
CA ASP A 83 -16.25 -15.98 -23.62
C ASP A 83 -15.98 -14.69 -24.41
N ASP A 84 -15.12 -13.82 -23.87
CA ASP A 84 -14.54 -12.67 -24.57
C ASP A 84 -13.15 -12.99 -25.16
N HIS A 85 -12.97 -14.14 -25.83
CA HIS A 85 -11.69 -14.56 -26.39
C HIS A 85 -11.01 -13.48 -27.26
N GLU A 86 -11.76 -12.74 -28.08
CA GLU A 86 -11.19 -11.68 -28.93
C GLU A 86 -10.50 -10.57 -28.10
N PHE A 87 -11.11 -10.20 -26.98
CA PHE A 87 -10.51 -9.24 -26.04
C PHE A 87 -9.26 -9.82 -25.38
N ALA A 88 -9.27 -11.12 -25.02
CA ALA A 88 -8.11 -11.80 -24.45
C ALA A 88 -6.94 -11.87 -25.45
N VAL A 89 -7.21 -12.11 -26.75
CA VAL A 89 -6.19 -12.08 -27.82
C VAL A 89 -5.60 -10.67 -27.96
N LYS A 90 -6.42 -9.62 -27.90
CA LYS A 90 -5.93 -8.24 -27.90
C LYS A 90 -5.01 -7.96 -26.71
N LEU A 91 -5.41 -8.35 -25.50
CA LEU A 91 -4.58 -8.20 -24.28
C LEU A 91 -3.28 -9.00 -24.38
N GLN A 92 -3.30 -10.18 -24.99
CA GLN A 92 -2.10 -10.96 -25.22
C GLN A 92 -1.10 -10.20 -26.09
N GLY A 93 -1.55 -9.62 -27.20
CA GLY A 93 -0.68 -8.84 -28.08
C GLY A 93 -0.05 -7.61 -27.39
N GLU A 94 -0.79 -6.97 -26.48
CA GLU A 94 -0.36 -5.75 -25.78
C GLU A 94 0.55 -6.04 -24.58
N TYR A 95 0.23 -7.05 -23.77
CA TYR A 95 0.89 -7.28 -22.47
C TYR A 95 1.70 -8.60 -22.40
N PHE A 96 1.43 -9.57 -23.28
CA PHE A 96 1.93 -10.94 -23.17
C PHE A 96 2.44 -11.54 -24.49
N ALA A 97 3.00 -10.70 -25.38
CA ALA A 97 3.45 -11.10 -26.71
C ALA A 97 4.40 -12.32 -26.69
N ASP A 98 5.25 -12.42 -25.68
CA ASP A 98 6.24 -13.50 -25.51
C ASP A 98 5.67 -14.86 -25.08
N LEU A 99 4.40 -14.92 -24.63
CA LEU A 99 3.81 -16.13 -24.06
C LEU A 99 3.18 -17.07 -25.09
N GLY A 100 3.21 -16.69 -26.38
CA GLY A 100 2.59 -17.47 -27.45
C GLY A 100 1.07 -17.28 -27.54
N PRO A 101 0.37 -18.14 -28.30
CA PRO A 101 -1.07 -17.96 -28.54
C PRO A 101 -1.89 -18.15 -27.27
N VAL A 102 -2.99 -17.40 -27.17
CA VAL A 102 -4.00 -17.57 -26.11
C VAL A 102 -4.70 -18.91 -26.30
N ASN A 103 -4.60 -19.78 -25.30
CA ASN A 103 -5.45 -20.96 -25.20
C ASN A 103 -6.70 -20.59 -24.40
N THR A 104 -7.84 -21.21 -24.67
CA THR A 104 -9.09 -20.94 -23.95
C THR A 104 -9.58 -22.19 -23.24
N ALA A 105 -9.88 -22.06 -21.95
CA ALA A 105 -10.63 -23.05 -21.19
C ALA A 105 -11.49 -22.33 -20.16
N LEU A 106 -12.77 -22.13 -20.49
CA LEU A 106 -13.68 -21.36 -19.64
C LEU A 106 -13.85 -22.02 -18.27
N MET A 107 -13.77 -21.20 -17.23
CA MET A 107 -13.98 -21.63 -15.86
C MET A 107 -15.41 -22.14 -15.66
N GLN A 108 -15.54 -23.22 -14.88
CA GLN A 108 -16.82 -23.91 -14.69
C GLN A 108 -17.39 -23.55 -13.32
N GLY A 109 -18.65 -23.13 -13.25
CA GLY A 109 -19.31 -22.89 -11.97
C GLY A 109 -19.33 -24.17 -11.13
N TRP A 110 -18.80 -24.10 -9.90
CA TRP A 110 -18.86 -25.19 -8.94
C TRP A 110 -20.20 -25.13 -8.20
N GLN A 111 -20.89 -26.27 -8.12
CA GLN A 111 -22.18 -26.37 -7.43
C GLN A 111 -21.99 -26.77 -5.97
N GLN A 112 -22.81 -26.19 -5.09
CA GLN A 112 -22.79 -26.53 -3.67
C GLN A 112 -23.15 -28.01 -3.49
N GLY A 113 -22.23 -28.80 -2.95
CA GLY A 113 -22.35 -30.24 -2.79
C GLY A 113 -21.42 -31.06 -3.69
N ASP A 114 -20.85 -30.47 -4.74
CA ASP A 114 -19.79 -31.12 -5.50
C ASP A 114 -18.50 -31.17 -4.67
N PRO A 115 -17.73 -32.27 -4.70
CA PRO A 115 -16.49 -32.34 -3.95
C PRO A 115 -15.48 -31.30 -4.46
N ILE A 116 -14.87 -30.55 -3.54
CA ILE A 116 -13.65 -29.79 -3.83
C ILE A 116 -12.50 -30.79 -3.89
N ILE A 117 -11.93 -30.95 -5.08
CA ILE A 117 -10.83 -31.88 -5.29
C ILE A 117 -9.52 -31.14 -5.01
N LEU A 118 -8.94 -31.36 -3.83
CA LEU A 118 -7.60 -30.89 -3.51
C LEU A 118 -6.59 -31.94 -4.01
N ARG A 119 -5.96 -31.68 -5.16
CA ARG A 119 -4.82 -32.48 -5.60
C ARG A 119 -3.54 -31.75 -5.24
N SER A 120 -2.58 -32.46 -4.63
CA SER A 120 -1.22 -31.93 -4.53
C SER A 120 -0.68 -31.67 -5.94
N PRO A 121 -0.07 -30.50 -6.20
CA PRO A 121 0.57 -30.26 -7.49
C PRO A 121 1.57 -31.39 -7.76
N GLU A 122 1.59 -31.89 -9.00
CA GLU A 122 2.58 -32.88 -9.39
C GLU A 122 3.98 -32.30 -9.18
N LYS A 123 4.89 -33.09 -8.57
CA LYS A 123 6.27 -32.68 -8.31
C LYS A 123 6.94 -32.30 -9.64
N HIS A 124 7.10 -31.00 -9.90
CA HIS A 124 7.83 -30.54 -11.08
C HIS A 124 9.33 -30.44 -10.78
N GLU A 125 10.14 -31.18 -11.54
CA GLU A 125 11.56 -30.89 -11.71
C GLU A 125 11.69 -29.58 -12.51
N LYS A 126 11.89 -28.47 -11.79
CA LYS A 126 12.20 -27.12 -12.30
C LYS A 126 11.06 -26.47 -13.11
N SER A 127 10.34 -25.56 -12.44
CA SER A 127 9.29 -24.72 -13.04
C SER A 127 9.81 -23.94 -14.27
N PRO A 128 9.14 -24.03 -15.43
CA PRO A 128 9.53 -23.36 -16.68
C PRO A 128 9.16 -21.86 -16.71
N ILE A 129 8.67 -21.30 -15.60
CA ILE A 129 8.30 -19.87 -15.52
C ILE A 129 9.57 -19.02 -15.64
N PRO A 130 9.70 -18.16 -16.68
CA PRO A 130 10.84 -17.25 -16.82
C PRO A 130 10.98 -16.39 -15.56
N GLN A 131 12.22 -16.12 -15.13
CA GLN A 131 12.50 -15.40 -13.88
C GLN A 131 11.82 -14.03 -13.80
N LYS A 132 11.58 -13.35 -14.94
CA LYS A 132 10.83 -12.09 -15.02
C LYS A 132 9.33 -12.21 -14.64
N TRP A 133 8.77 -13.41 -14.71
CA TRP A 133 7.38 -13.74 -14.38
C TRP A 133 7.25 -14.58 -13.12
N ARG A 134 8.37 -14.92 -12.46
CA ARG A 134 8.34 -15.45 -11.10
C ARG A 134 7.88 -14.31 -10.20
N VAL A 135 6.58 -14.23 -9.99
CA VAL A 135 5.98 -13.36 -8.98
C VAL A 135 6.48 -13.91 -7.64
N ASN A 136 7.50 -13.27 -7.06
CA ASN A 136 7.79 -13.48 -5.65
C ASN A 136 6.52 -13.09 -4.89
N LYS A 137 5.79 -14.10 -4.36
CA LYS A 137 4.70 -14.00 -3.39
C LYS A 137 3.94 -12.65 -3.37
N PHE A 138 2.81 -12.50 -4.08
CA PHE A 138 1.79 -11.45 -3.84
C PHE A 138 2.30 -10.12 -3.21
N GLU A 139 3.42 -9.55 -3.67
CA GLU A 139 3.95 -8.32 -3.10
C GLU A 139 3.26 -7.17 -3.83
N GLN A 140 2.10 -6.76 -3.33
CA GLN A 140 1.45 -5.55 -3.83
C GLN A 140 2.23 -4.33 -3.33
N ARG A 141 2.85 -3.60 -4.25
CA ARG A 141 3.49 -2.32 -3.99
C ARG A 141 2.42 -1.23 -3.92
N VAL A 142 2.44 -0.42 -2.88
CA VAL A 142 1.61 0.77 -2.76
C VAL A 142 2.56 1.96 -2.75
N ASP A 143 2.53 2.75 -3.82
CA ASP A 143 3.28 3.99 -3.89
C ASP A 143 2.38 5.10 -3.33
N ILE A 144 2.87 5.86 -2.35
CA ILE A 144 2.16 7.02 -1.80
C ILE A 144 2.99 8.27 -2.01
N GLU A 145 2.29 9.38 -2.21
CA GLU A 145 2.84 10.73 -2.32
C GLU A 145 2.42 11.53 -1.08
N PRO A 146 3.29 11.66 -0.06
CA PRO A 146 2.97 12.44 1.12
C PRO A 146 2.94 13.93 0.82
N ASP A 147 1.97 14.62 1.41
CA ASP A 147 1.83 16.06 1.27
C ASP A 147 2.81 16.76 2.22
N VAL A 148 3.95 17.18 1.68
CA VAL A 148 4.89 18.07 2.36
C VAL A 148 4.97 19.36 1.56
N THR A 149 4.49 20.45 2.16
CA THR A 149 4.48 21.76 1.53
C THR A 149 5.89 22.11 1.06
N PRO A 150 6.11 22.27 -0.26
CA PRO A 150 7.41 22.66 -0.76
C PRO A 150 7.75 24.06 -0.25
N ARG A 151 9.04 24.27 0.00
CA ARG A 151 9.61 25.55 0.38
C ARG A 151 9.19 26.65 -0.61
N ASP A 152 8.85 27.83 -0.10
CA ASP A 152 8.70 29.04 -0.93
C ASP A 152 10.09 29.47 -1.48
N PRO A 153 10.29 29.50 -2.81
CA PRO A 153 11.55 29.94 -3.41
C PRO A 153 11.85 31.42 -3.17
N GLY A 154 10.88 32.24 -2.76
CA GLY A 154 11.03 33.67 -2.50
C GLY A 154 11.64 34.01 -1.14
N LEU A 155 11.71 33.07 -0.20
CA LEU A 155 12.25 33.32 1.15
C LEU A 155 13.77 33.05 1.23
N PRO A 156 14.55 33.96 1.84
CA PRO A 156 15.98 33.78 2.00
C PRO A 156 16.31 32.53 2.81
N ARG A 157 17.36 31.80 2.38
CA ARG A 157 17.87 30.62 3.10
C ARG A 157 18.53 31.07 4.39
N GLN A 158 17.87 30.78 5.51
CA GLN A 158 18.38 31.09 6.85
C GLN A 158 18.69 29.83 7.66
N SER A 159 18.27 28.66 7.19
CA SER A 159 18.63 27.37 7.76
C SER A 159 19.48 26.54 6.81
N ARG A 160 20.33 25.69 7.38
CA ARG A 160 20.98 24.58 6.68
C ARG A 160 20.73 23.30 7.45
N VAL A 161 19.86 22.44 6.90
CA VAL A 161 19.49 21.18 7.55
C VAL A 161 20.39 20.05 7.07
N GLN A 162 20.98 19.33 8.01
CA GLN A 162 21.70 18.08 7.75
C GLN A 162 20.90 16.91 8.32
N SER A 163 20.19 16.20 7.45
CA SER A 163 19.39 15.03 7.85
C SER A 163 20.18 13.73 7.72
N THR A 164 20.34 13.01 8.83
CA THR A 164 20.94 11.68 8.88
C THR A 164 19.86 10.64 9.14
N ASP A 165 19.77 9.63 8.28
CA ASP A 165 18.83 8.53 8.46
C ASP A 165 19.52 7.40 9.23
N LEU A 166 19.10 7.19 10.49
CA LEU A 166 19.68 6.19 11.39
C LEU A 166 18.84 4.91 11.50
N ARG A 167 17.77 4.80 10.71
CA ARG A 167 16.87 3.64 10.75
C ARG A 167 17.62 2.38 10.33
N LYS A 168 17.49 1.29 11.11
CA LYS A 168 18.08 -0.03 10.80
C LYS A 168 17.31 -0.83 9.74
N GLY A 169 16.27 -0.25 9.16
CA GLY A 169 15.41 -0.81 8.11
C GLY A 169 14.12 0.00 7.99
N SER A 170 13.52 0.07 6.80
CA SER A 170 12.23 0.73 6.61
C SER A 170 11.08 -0.23 6.97
N GLY A 171 10.35 0.09 8.03
CA GLY A 171 9.15 -0.64 8.48
C GLY A 171 7.95 -0.41 7.58
N PHE A 172 8.11 -0.41 6.26
CA PHE A 172 7.04 -0.12 5.29
C PHE A 172 6.37 -1.41 4.87
N LYS A 173 5.63 -2.02 5.79
CA LYS A 173 5.08 -3.37 5.62
C LYS A 173 3.57 -3.36 5.68
N ARG A 174 2.99 -4.07 4.71
CA ARG A 174 1.60 -4.48 4.77
C ARG A 174 1.54 -5.87 5.36
N THR A 175 0.74 -6.03 6.40
CA THR A 175 0.57 -7.31 7.09
C THR A 175 -0.90 -7.72 7.14
N ALA A 176 -1.17 -9.00 6.90
CA ALA A 176 -2.44 -9.65 7.21
C ALA A 176 -2.37 -10.32 8.59
N ALA A 177 -3.48 -10.92 9.02
CA ALA A 177 -3.54 -11.67 10.27
C ALA A 177 -2.43 -12.72 10.33
N PHE A 178 -1.95 -13.02 11.55
CA PHE A 178 -0.82 -13.92 11.79
C PHE A 178 0.53 -13.43 11.23
N GLY A 179 0.67 -12.12 10.97
CA GLY A 179 1.95 -11.52 10.57
C GLY A 179 2.38 -11.83 9.13
N ILE A 180 1.45 -12.31 8.30
CA ILE A 180 1.72 -12.63 6.90
C ILE A 180 1.97 -11.33 6.14
N SER A 181 3.14 -11.18 5.53
CA SER A 181 3.43 -10.03 4.68
C SER A 181 2.62 -10.08 3.38
N MET A 182 2.02 -8.95 3.03
CA MET A 182 1.11 -8.79 1.89
C MET A 182 1.64 -7.75 0.88
N GLY A 183 2.91 -7.41 0.99
CA GLY A 183 3.57 -6.39 0.18
C GLY A 183 4.21 -5.28 0.98
N ARG A 184 4.75 -4.31 0.24
CA ARG A 184 5.53 -3.20 0.76
C ARG A 184 4.86 -1.89 0.42
N ILE A 185 4.98 -0.94 1.34
CA ILE A 185 4.64 0.45 1.10
C ILE A 185 5.91 1.12 0.57
N SER A 186 5.76 1.95 -0.45
CA SER A 186 6.83 2.73 -1.05
C SER A 186 6.40 4.19 -1.04
N LEU A 187 7.36 5.07 -0.77
CA LEU A 187 7.16 6.50 -0.87
C LEU A 187 7.73 6.95 -2.21
N ASP A 188 7.07 7.92 -2.84
CA ASP A 188 7.56 8.60 -4.05
C ASP A 188 8.90 9.30 -3.80
N ARG A 189 9.07 9.88 -2.61
CA ARG A 189 10.27 10.56 -2.12
C ARG A 189 10.93 9.75 -1.02
N THR A 190 12.24 9.91 -0.88
CA THR A 190 12.94 9.29 0.23
C THR A 190 12.48 9.92 1.55
N VAL A 191 12.46 9.13 2.63
CA VAL A 191 12.16 9.64 3.98
C VAL A 191 13.06 10.81 4.36
N ARG A 192 14.34 10.76 3.93
CA ARG A 192 15.28 11.85 4.14
C ARG A 192 14.78 13.14 3.49
N GLU A 193 14.40 13.11 2.21
CA GLU A 193 13.91 14.30 1.50
C GLU A 193 12.64 14.89 2.13
N LEU A 194 11.70 14.03 2.54
CA LEU A 194 10.46 14.46 3.21
C LEU A 194 10.77 15.18 4.52
N VAL A 195 11.59 14.56 5.39
CA VAL A 195 11.95 15.15 6.69
C VAL A 195 12.81 16.40 6.50
N SER A 196 13.80 16.40 5.60
CA SER A 196 14.63 17.57 5.33
C SER A 196 13.77 18.76 4.89
N THR A 197 12.86 18.55 3.93
CA THR A 197 11.99 19.61 3.41
C THR A 197 11.10 20.17 4.53
N MET A 198 10.50 19.30 5.34
CA MET A 198 9.68 19.70 6.48
C MET A 198 10.46 20.56 7.49
N ILE A 199 11.66 20.14 7.88
CA ILE A 199 12.49 20.86 8.87
C ILE A 199 13.05 22.16 8.28
N GLU A 200 13.49 22.18 7.02
CA GLU A 200 13.97 23.39 6.34
C GLU A 200 12.89 24.46 6.25
N THR A 201 11.71 24.08 5.75
CA THR A 201 10.57 25.01 5.65
C THR A 201 10.24 25.61 7.00
N LYS A 202 10.20 24.80 8.07
CA LYS A 202 9.84 25.28 9.41
C LYS A 202 10.92 26.14 10.05
N SER A 203 12.18 25.78 9.88
CA SER A 203 13.28 26.55 10.44
C SER A 203 13.47 27.89 9.73
N ASP A 204 13.33 27.95 8.40
CA ASP A 204 13.33 29.22 7.65
C ASP A 204 12.16 30.14 8.09
N GLU A 205 10.97 29.58 8.33
CA GLU A 205 9.82 30.34 8.87
C GLU A 205 10.14 30.98 10.23
N ILE A 206 10.75 30.20 11.14
CA ILE A 206 11.10 30.65 12.50
C ILE A 206 12.20 31.71 12.46
N LEU A 207 13.28 31.46 11.73
CA LEU A 207 14.43 32.36 11.64
C LEU A 207 14.06 33.67 10.94
N GLY A 208 13.17 33.61 9.93
CA GLY A 208 12.69 34.79 9.21
C GLY A 208 11.97 35.77 10.14
N ARG A 209 11.22 35.24 11.11
CA ARG A 209 10.55 36.06 12.15
C ARG A 209 11.52 36.68 13.15
N GLN A 210 12.69 36.08 13.35
CA GLN A 210 13.71 36.56 14.30
C GLN A 210 14.68 37.57 13.68
N GLY A 211 14.60 37.82 12.37
CA GLY A 211 15.49 38.77 11.68
C GLY A 211 16.96 38.30 11.64
N GLY A 212 17.20 36.99 11.77
CA GLY A 212 18.53 36.41 11.76
C GLY A 212 19.25 36.68 10.44
N SER A 213 20.47 37.22 10.50
CA SER A 213 21.28 37.53 9.32
C SER A 213 22.27 36.41 8.93
N GLN A 214 22.46 35.41 9.79
CA GLN A 214 23.36 34.29 9.55
C GLN A 214 22.60 32.97 9.46
N PRO A 215 22.96 32.07 8.52
CA PRO A 215 22.39 30.74 8.47
C PRO A 215 22.66 29.95 9.75
N GLU A 216 21.64 29.31 10.30
CA GLU A 216 21.78 28.36 11.42
C GLU A 216 21.88 26.94 10.90
N GLU A 217 22.87 26.19 11.39
CA GLU A 217 23.01 24.75 11.09
C GLU A 217 22.12 23.93 12.03
N ILE A 218 21.30 23.06 11.43
CA ILE A 218 20.35 22.21 12.14
C ILE A 218 20.65 20.77 11.75
N ALA A 219 21.06 19.94 12.71
CA ALA A 219 21.18 18.51 12.49
C ALA A 219 19.86 17.82 12.86
N CYS A 220 19.41 16.91 12.00
CA CYS A 220 18.21 16.12 12.22
C CYS A 220 18.55 14.63 12.05
N GLU A 221 18.41 13.85 13.12
CA GLU A 221 18.56 12.39 13.06
C GLU A 221 17.17 11.75 12.98
N ILE A 222 16.94 10.96 11.93
CA ILE A 222 15.71 10.21 11.74
C ILE A 222 15.89 8.86 12.43
N ARG A 223 15.26 8.71 13.61
CA ARG A 223 15.37 7.48 14.42
C ARG A 223 14.32 6.46 14.03
N THR A 224 13.08 6.92 13.84
CA THR A 224 11.95 6.09 13.45
C THR A 224 11.15 6.80 12.35
N PHE A 225 10.81 6.06 11.31
CA PHE A 225 9.80 6.44 10.32
C PHE A 225 9.23 5.15 9.78
N GLU A 226 8.11 4.73 10.35
CA GLU A 226 7.48 3.44 10.13
C GLU A 226 6.04 3.62 9.64
N ILE A 227 5.63 2.79 8.68
CA ILE A 227 4.25 2.72 8.18
C ILE A 227 3.85 1.26 8.21
N ALA A 228 3.08 0.89 9.22
CA ALA A 228 2.67 -0.48 9.46
C ALA A 228 1.16 -0.62 9.31
N THR A 229 0.72 -1.75 8.76
CA THR A 229 -0.71 -2.11 8.76
C THR A 229 -0.95 -3.38 9.57
N PRO A 230 -0.69 -3.38 10.89
CA PRO A 230 -0.95 -4.57 11.70
C PRO A 230 -2.42 -4.99 11.58
N ALA A 231 -2.62 -6.29 11.44
CA ALA A 231 -3.93 -6.88 11.29
C ALA A 231 -4.24 -7.76 12.49
N THR A 232 -5.45 -7.60 13.01
CA THR A 232 -6.07 -8.57 13.91
C THR A 232 -7.02 -9.48 13.12
N LEU A 233 -7.70 -10.39 13.81
CA LEU A 233 -8.78 -11.17 13.20
C LEU A 233 -9.99 -10.30 12.80
N LEU A 234 -10.14 -9.10 13.34
CA LEU A 234 -11.36 -8.29 13.21
C LEU A 234 -11.14 -6.99 12.41
N TYR A 235 -9.93 -6.46 12.38
CA TYR A 235 -9.63 -5.17 11.77
C TYR A 235 -8.13 -5.03 11.45
N TRP A 236 -7.81 -4.05 10.62
CA TRP A 236 -6.47 -3.50 10.45
C TRP A 236 -6.38 -2.14 11.13
N ASP A 237 -5.26 -1.89 11.78
CA ASP A 237 -4.85 -0.53 12.11
C ASP A 237 -3.80 -0.12 11.08
N VAL A 238 -3.91 1.09 10.55
CA VAL A 238 -2.87 1.73 9.76
C VAL A 238 -2.16 2.69 10.70
N ASN A 239 -0.89 2.43 10.96
CA ASN A 239 -0.09 3.17 11.93
C ASN A 239 1.09 3.81 11.23
N THR A 240 1.28 5.10 11.45
CA THR A 240 2.50 5.80 11.10
C THR A 240 3.14 6.35 12.36
N ASN A 241 4.42 6.02 12.60
CA ASN A 241 5.21 6.53 13.72
C ASN A 241 6.48 7.23 13.20
N ILE A 242 6.74 8.43 13.70
CA ILE A 242 7.87 9.27 13.33
C ILE A 242 8.58 9.72 14.61
N GLU A 243 9.89 9.46 14.70
CA GLU A 243 10.75 9.94 15.78
C GLU A 243 12.00 10.60 15.20
N LEU A 244 12.22 11.84 15.60
CA LEU A 244 13.33 12.68 15.16
C LEU A 244 14.12 13.17 16.38
N LEU A 245 15.42 13.33 16.22
CA LEU A 245 16.25 14.11 17.14
C LEU A 245 16.74 15.35 16.41
N LEU A 246 16.39 16.53 16.92
CA LEU A 246 16.85 17.81 16.40
C LEU A 246 18.00 18.30 17.27
N ARG A 247 19.10 18.72 16.64
CA ARG A 247 20.25 19.32 17.31
C ARG A 247 20.58 20.67 16.70
N VAL A 248 20.67 21.70 17.54
CA VAL A 248 21.00 23.07 17.17
C VAL A 248 21.88 23.66 18.28
N ARG A 249 23.01 24.29 17.92
CA ARG A 249 23.93 24.95 18.87
C ARG A 249 24.37 24.04 20.03
N GLY A 250 24.60 22.75 19.75
CA GLY A 250 25.00 21.75 20.75
C GLY A 250 23.88 21.24 21.66
N GLN A 251 22.65 21.73 21.48
CA GLN A 251 21.49 21.30 22.28
C GLN A 251 20.57 20.40 21.47
N GLU A 252 19.88 19.49 22.17
CA GLU A 252 19.04 18.47 21.54
C GLU A 252 17.58 18.53 22.01
N ARG A 253 16.66 18.22 21.09
CA ARG A 253 15.25 17.95 21.40
C ARG A 253 14.78 16.75 20.59
N SER A 254 14.05 15.85 21.26
CA SER A 254 13.39 14.74 20.60
C SER A 254 11.98 15.14 20.19
N VAL A 255 11.57 14.75 18.99
CA VAL A 255 10.22 14.93 18.44
C VAL A 255 9.63 13.56 18.15
N SER A 256 8.40 13.31 18.60
CA SER A 256 7.66 12.09 18.31
C SER A 256 6.24 12.42 17.85
N ALA A 257 5.81 11.80 16.76
CA ALA A 257 4.48 11.94 16.18
C ALA A 257 3.94 10.58 15.73
N MET A 258 2.64 10.37 15.95
CA MET A 258 1.99 9.11 15.62
C MET A 258 0.56 9.37 15.16
N ALA A 259 0.16 8.70 14.08
CA ALA A 259 -1.21 8.67 13.62
C ALA A 259 -1.67 7.23 13.40
N THR A 260 -2.94 6.97 13.74
CA THR A 260 -3.57 5.66 13.60
C THR A 260 -4.98 5.83 13.02
N GLU A 261 -5.31 5.07 11.98
CA GLU A 261 -6.69 4.91 11.48
C GLU A 261 -7.03 3.43 11.42
N ARG A 262 -8.21 3.06 11.94
CA ARG A 262 -8.71 1.68 11.94
C ARG A 262 -9.62 1.44 10.76
N THR A 263 -9.50 0.27 10.16
CA THR A 263 -10.40 -0.20 9.10
C THR A 263 -10.76 -1.67 9.28
N TYR A 264 -12.02 -2.00 8.97
CA TYR A 264 -12.53 -3.37 8.95
C TYR A 264 -12.41 -4.02 7.56
N ILE A 265 -11.92 -3.24 6.59
CA ILE A 265 -11.60 -3.71 5.24
C ILE A 265 -10.12 -3.48 4.97
N TRP A 266 -9.62 -4.06 3.88
CA TRP A 266 -8.25 -3.89 3.44
C TRP A 266 -7.84 -2.40 3.37
N PRO A 267 -6.72 -1.98 4.01
CA PRO A 267 -6.25 -0.61 3.95
C PRO A 267 -5.99 -0.15 2.51
N SER A 268 -6.73 0.87 2.08
CA SER A 268 -6.53 1.50 0.78
C SER A 268 -5.31 2.42 0.78
N GLU A 269 -4.78 2.70 -0.40
CA GLU A 269 -3.73 3.71 -0.59
C GLU A 269 -4.14 5.07 -0.01
N GLU A 270 -5.35 5.53 -0.31
CA GLU A 270 -5.88 6.80 0.22
C GLU A 270 -5.86 6.89 1.75
N MET A 271 -6.21 5.79 2.44
CA MET A 271 -6.19 5.72 3.89
C MET A 271 -4.75 5.75 4.42
N ILE A 272 -3.84 4.98 3.79
CA ILE A 272 -2.42 4.99 4.16
C ILE A 272 -1.84 6.40 3.98
N THR A 273 -2.10 7.05 2.85
CA THR A 273 -1.66 8.42 2.59
C THR A 273 -2.20 9.40 3.63
N ARG A 274 -3.48 9.31 3.99
CA ARG A 274 -4.08 10.17 5.02
C ARG A 274 -3.41 10.00 6.38
N VAL A 275 -3.17 8.76 6.83
CA VAL A 275 -2.50 8.51 8.12
C VAL A 275 -1.05 9.00 8.09
N VAL A 276 -0.34 8.79 6.99
CA VAL A 276 1.03 9.30 6.81
C VAL A 276 1.08 10.83 6.85
N ASN A 277 0.16 11.50 6.13
CA ASN A 277 0.08 12.96 6.13
C ASN A 277 -0.27 13.52 7.50
N GLU A 278 -1.16 12.88 8.25
CA GLU A 278 -1.48 13.31 9.61
C GLU A 278 -0.28 13.16 10.57
N ALA A 279 0.47 12.05 10.48
CA ALA A 279 1.69 11.89 11.27
C ALA A 279 2.76 12.92 10.89
N LEU A 280 2.94 13.22 9.59
CA LEU A 280 3.85 14.26 9.11
C LEU A 280 3.43 15.65 9.60
N ARG A 281 2.15 15.99 9.51
CA ARG A 281 1.60 17.27 10.01
C ARG A 281 1.88 17.44 11.50
N GLN A 282 1.65 16.40 12.31
CA GLN A 282 1.97 16.42 13.74
C GLN A 282 3.48 16.53 13.99
N ALA A 283 4.31 15.84 13.20
CA ALA A 283 5.77 15.93 13.30
C ALA A 283 6.27 17.33 12.96
N GLU A 284 5.70 17.99 11.95
CA GLU A 284 6.01 19.36 11.55
C GLU A 284 5.69 20.34 12.68
N GLU A 285 4.48 20.26 13.25
CA GLU A 285 4.03 21.13 14.33
C GLU A 285 4.94 21.03 15.56
N LYS A 286 5.22 19.80 16.01
CA LYS A 286 6.11 19.53 17.15
C LYS A 286 7.57 19.90 16.87
N SER A 287 8.03 19.68 15.64
CA SER A 287 9.38 20.13 15.23
C SER A 287 9.48 21.65 15.26
N GLY A 288 8.44 22.37 14.83
CA GLY A 288 8.39 23.82 14.92
C GLY A 288 8.53 24.32 16.37
N GLN A 289 7.80 23.71 17.31
CA GLN A 289 7.92 24.03 18.74
C GLN A 289 9.33 23.74 19.27
N ALA A 290 9.87 22.55 19.00
CA ALA A 290 11.21 22.16 19.43
C ALA A 290 12.31 23.08 18.85
N LEU A 291 12.18 23.48 17.58
CA LEU A 291 13.10 24.41 16.93
C LEU A 291 13.02 25.82 17.54
N GLN A 292 11.82 26.32 17.86
CA GLN A 292 11.67 27.60 18.54
C GLN A 292 12.40 27.61 19.89
N GLU A 293 12.25 26.55 20.69
CA GLU A 293 12.97 26.40 21.96
C GLU A 293 14.48 26.37 21.75
N LEU A 294 14.96 25.53 20.82
CA LEU A 294 16.38 25.36 20.55
C LEU A 294 17.04 26.64 20.03
N LEU A 295 16.36 27.39 19.17
CA LEU A 295 16.87 28.63 18.57
C LEU A 295 16.82 29.83 19.52
N ALA A 296 15.90 29.81 20.50
CA ALA A 296 15.83 30.83 21.55
C ALA A 296 17.01 30.74 22.55
N LEU A 297 17.69 29.58 22.62
CA LEU A 297 18.77 29.35 23.55
C LEU A 297 20.09 29.97 23.05
N PRO A 298 20.92 30.52 23.95
CA PRO A 298 22.21 31.07 23.58
C PRO A 298 23.13 30.01 22.99
N ARG A 299 24.04 30.42 22.08
CA ARG A 299 25.08 29.53 21.55
C ARG A 299 25.94 29.05 22.71
N VAL A 300 26.09 27.74 22.86
CA VAL A 300 27.04 27.17 23.81
C VAL A 300 28.43 27.54 23.31
N THR A 301 29.13 28.40 24.04
CA THR A 301 30.54 28.70 23.82
C THR A 301 31.36 27.57 24.42
N ASP A 302 32.10 26.84 23.59
CA ASP A 302 33.16 25.91 24.00
C ASP A 302 34.28 26.65 24.76
#